data_AF-A0A919ZWB9-F1
#
_entry.id   AF-A0A919ZWB9-F1
#
_cell.length_a   1.000
_cell.length_b   1.000
_cell.length_c   1.000
_cell.angle_alpha   90.00
_cell.angle_beta   90.00
_cell.angle_gamma   90.00
#
_symmetry.space_group_name_H-M   'P 1'
#
loop_
_entity.id
_entity.type
_entity.pdbx_description
1 polymer ?
#
loop_
_entity_poly.entity_id
_entity_poly.type
_entity_poly.pdbx_seq_one_letter_code
_entity_poly.pdbx_strand_id
1 'polypeptide(L)'
;MVTLPKNRPALAALQHKNHNQRGSNHGSTPWSGIDPIMATSQLIEALNTIVSRRINIINNPAVVSVGMVDAGTRNNIIPDEAMLMGTIRTYDPELRKEIYEEIEQIARGIAVGTGTEVKVDLMSEVLSGDCQ
;
A
#
# COMPACT_ATOMS: atom_id res chain seq x y z
N MET A 1 -6.07 -28.09 7.87
CA MET A 1 -6.16 -26.93 6.95
C MET A 1 -6.65 -25.75 7.79
N VAL A 2 -5.74 -24.85 8.18
CA VAL A 2 -6.01 -23.75 9.12
C VAL A 2 -6.59 -22.57 8.34
N THR A 3 -7.92 -22.44 8.31
CA THR A 3 -8.66 -21.42 7.55
C THR A 3 -8.62 -20.06 8.25
N LEU A 4 -7.69 -19.18 7.85
CA LEU A 4 -7.53 -17.82 8.42
C LEU A 4 -8.87 -17.04 8.40
N PRO A 5 -9.34 -16.41 9.50
CA PRO A 5 -10.63 -15.76 9.55
C PRO A 5 -10.54 -14.34 8.97
N LYS A 6 -11.62 -13.94 8.29
CA LYS A 6 -12.02 -12.60 7.82
C LYS A 6 -10.88 -11.68 7.33
N ASN A 7 -10.71 -11.69 6.01
CA ASN A 7 -9.94 -10.72 5.23
C ASN A 7 -10.38 -9.29 5.56
N ARG A 8 -9.43 -8.40 5.85
CA ARG A 8 -9.69 -6.96 5.79
C ARG A 8 -8.86 -6.35 4.67
N PRO A 9 -9.48 -5.69 3.69
CA PRO A 9 -8.75 -4.93 2.70
C PRO A 9 -8.04 -3.76 3.37
N ALA A 10 -6.77 -3.57 3.03
CA ALA A 10 -5.99 -2.39 3.34
C ALA A 10 -5.77 -1.64 2.04
N LEU A 11 -6.16 -0.36 2.01
CA LEU A 11 -5.93 0.52 0.89
C LEU A 11 -4.72 1.40 1.21
N ALA A 12 -3.71 1.40 0.35
CA ALA A 12 -2.66 2.41 0.38
C ALA A 12 -2.80 3.24 -0.90
N ALA A 13 -3.19 4.51 -0.74
CA ALA A 13 -3.21 5.48 -1.82
C ALA A 13 -1.90 6.27 -1.79
N LEU A 14 -1.16 6.24 -2.89
CA LEU A 14 0.05 7.03 -3.10
C LEU A 14 -0.33 8.24 -3.94
N GLN A 15 -0.30 9.42 -3.33
CA GLN A 15 -0.56 10.68 -4.00
C GLN A 15 0.70 11.50 -4.16
N HIS A 16 0.78 12.19 -5.28
CA HIS A 16 1.75 13.22 -5.52
C HIS A 16 1.25 14.55 -4.91
N LYS A 17 2.00 15.13 -3.97
CA LYS A 17 1.72 16.49 -3.48
C LYS A 17 2.72 17.48 -4.07
N ASN A 18 2.51 17.87 -5.32
CA ASN A 18 3.28 18.97 -5.90
C ASN A 18 2.73 20.29 -5.37
N HIS A 19 3.39 20.89 -4.38
CA HIS A 19 3.02 22.21 -3.89
C HIS A 19 3.30 23.33 -4.93
N ASN A 20 3.89 23.03 -6.10
CA ASN A 20 4.15 24.08 -7.09
C ASN A 20 4.24 23.72 -8.58
N GLN A 21 3.96 22.50 -9.06
CA GLN A 21 3.94 22.24 -10.52
C GLN A 21 2.82 21.29 -10.94
N ARG A 22 1.78 21.87 -11.55
CA ARG A 22 0.79 21.19 -12.39
C ARG A 22 1.47 20.84 -13.70
N GLY A 23 1.67 19.56 -13.97
CA GLY A 23 2.18 19.12 -15.26
C GLY A 23 2.51 17.65 -15.23
N SER A 24 1.63 16.84 -15.80
CA SER A 24 1.91 15.49 -16.26
C SER A 24 3.32 15.48 -16.87
N ASN A 25 4.29 14.91 -16.15
CA ASN A 25 5.65 14.80 -16.64
C ASN A 25 5.61 13.93 -17.89
N HIS A 26 5.97 14.52 -19.04
CA HIS A 26 6.30 13.73 -20.22
C HIS A 26 7.40 12.75 -19.82
N GLY A 27 7.29 11.48 -20.22
CA GLY A 27 8.30 10.45 -19.90
C GLY A 27 9.73 10.78 -20.34
N SER A 28 9.95 11.88 -21.06
CA SER A 28 11.25 12.42 -21.47
C SER A 28 11.95 13.30 -20.43
N THR A 29 11.30 13.72 -19.33
CA THR A 29 11.93 14.52 -18.27
C THR A 29 11.63 13.97 -16.87
N PRO A 30 12.16 12.80 -16.50
CA PRO A 30 11.86 12.16 -15.22
C PRO A 30 12.39 12.92 -13.99
N TRP A 31 13.42 13.76 -14.14
CA TRP A 31 14.00 14.53 -13.02
C TRP A 31 13.17 15.76 -12.60
N SER A 32 12.14 16.15 -13.38
CA SER A 32 11.34 17.34 -13.10
C SER A 32 10.16 17.10 -12.17
N GLY A 33 9.92 15.86 -11.73
CA GLY A 33 8.92 15.59 -10.71
C GLY A 33 9.08 14.21 -10.10
N ILE A 34 8.07 13.84 -9.32
CA ILE A 34 8.08 12.62 -8.52
C ILE A 34 7.36 11.52 -9.31
N ASP A 35 7.84 10.29 -9.19
CA ASP A 35 7.28 9.12 -9.87
C ASP A 35 6.51 8.23 -8.87
N PRO A 36 5.17 8.25 -8.88
CA PRO A 36 4.36 7.41 -8.01
C PRO A 36 4.48 5.91 -8.30
N ILE A 37 4.79 5.51 -9.54
CA ILE A 37 4.98 4.09 -9.90
C ILE A 37 6.24 3.57 -9.21
N MET A 38 7.33 4.33 -9.25
CA MET A 38 8.57 3.98 -8.55
C MET A 38 8.34 3.84 -7.04
N ALA A 39 7.64 4.80 -6.42
CA ALA A 39 7.29 4.73 -5.00
C ALA A 39 6.41 3.51 -4.68
N THR A 40 5.46 3.18 -5.55
CA THR A 40 4.61 1.99 -5.40
C THR A 40 5.43 0.70 -5.44
N SER A 41 6.39 0.58 -6.35
CA SER A 41 7.26 -0.60 -6.43
C SER A 41 8.05 -0.79 -5.15
N GLN A 42 8.66 0.28 -4.63
CA GLN A 42 9.39 0.25 -3.36
C GLN A 42 8.48 -0.13 -2.19
N LEU A 43 7.23 0.36 -2.19
CA LEU A 43 6.25 0.01 -1.17
C LEU A 43 5.90 -1.48 -1.20
N ILE A 44 5.63 -2.04 -2.38
CA ILE A 44 5.34 -3.47 -2.54
C ILE A 44 6.49 -4.33 -2.03
N GLU A 45 7.73 -4.00 -2.40
CA GLU A 45 8.91 -4.73 -1.93
C GLU A 45 9.02 -4.67 -0.41
N ALA A 46 8.87 -3.48 0.18
CA ALA A 46 8.96 -3.30 1.62
C ALA A 46 7.82 -4.00 2.37
N LEU A 47 6.59 -4.00 1.85
CA LEU A 47 5.45 -4.71 2.44
C LEU A 47 5.71 -6.22 2.56
N ASN A 48 6.37 -6.83 1.57
CA ASN A 48 6.73 -8.25 1.62
C ASN A 48 7.76 -8.58 2.73
N THR A 49 8.47 -7.56 3.24
CA THR A 49 9.41 -7.75 4.36
C THR A 49 8.74 -7.84 5.73
N ILE A 50 7.49 -7.37 5.86
CA ILE A 50 6.79 -7.29 7.15
C ILE A 50 6.65 -8.67 7.79
N VAL A 51 6.02 -9.60 7.07
CA VAL A 51 5.80 -10.97 7.56
C VAL A 51 7.11 -11.74 7.67
N SER A 52 8.11 -11.45 6.82
CA SER A 52 9.35 -12.22 6.79
C SER A 52 10.41 -11.75 7.79
N ARG A 53 10.38 -10.48 8.23
CA ARG A 53 11.47 -9.87 9.02
C ARG A 53 11.02 -9.02 10.21
N ARG A 54 9.77 -8.56 10.26
CA ARG A 54 9.32 -7.62 11.31
C ARG A 54 8.37 -8.25 12.33
N ILE A 55 7.61 -9.26 11.92
CA ILE A 55 6.55 -9.86 12.74
C ILE A 55 6.95 -11.26 13.22
N ASN A 56 6.68 -11.54 14.50
CA ASN A 56 6.85 -12.90 15.05
C ASN A 56 5.61 -13.77 14.75
N ILE A 57 5.76 -14.70 13.82
CA ILE A 57 4.68 -15.59 13.35
C ILE A 57 4.74 -17.01 13.93
N ILE A 58 5.61 -17.29 14.91
CA ILE A 58 5.85 -18.65 15.42
C ILE A 58 4.55 -19.33 15.89
N ASN A 59 3.67 -18.58 16.55
CA ASN A 59 2.39 -19.10 17.07
C ASN A 59 1.16 -18.48 16.39
N ASN A 60 1.32 -17.33 15.70
CA ASN A 60 0.22 -16.57 15.13
C ASN A 60 0.47 -16.34 13.63
N PRO A 61 -0.10 -17.16 12.73
CA PRO A 61 0.15 -17.02 11.31
C PRO A 61 -0.49 -15.74 10.77
N ALA A 62 0.31 -14.98 10.03
CA ALA A 62 -0.12 -13.77 9.35
C ALA A 62 0.26 -13.82 7.87
N VAL A 63 -0.60 -13.26 7.02
CA VAL A 63 -0.34 -13.10 5.58
C VAL A 63 -0.67 -11.66 5.21
N VAL A 64 0.26 -11.01 4.52
CA VAL A 64 0.07 -9.73 3.87
C VAL A 64 0.21 -9.96 2.37
N SER A 65 -0.73 -9.46 1.58
CA SER A 65 -0.70 -9.63 0.13
C SER A 65 -1.21 -8.38 -0.57
N VAL A 66 -0.53 -7.98 -1.62
CA VAL A 66 -0.98 -6.93 -2.54
C VAL A 66 -1.84 -7.59 -3.62
N GLY A 67 -3.09 -7.18 -3.73
CA GLY A 67 -4.07 -7.78 -4.65
C GLY A 67 -4.34 -6.92 -5.89
N MET A 68 -4.13 -5.61 -5.82
CA MET A 68 -4.36 -4.69 -6.92
C MET A 68 -3.36 -3.55 -6.86
N VAL A 69 -2.86 -3.17 -8.04
CA VAL A 69 -2.08 -1.96 -8.25
C VAL A 69 -2.68 -1.27 -9.47
N ASP A 70 -3.04 -0.01 -9.32
CA ASP A 70 -3.56 0.82 -10.40
C ASP A 70 -2.75 2.11 -10.47
N ALA A 71 -2.12 2.38 -11.61
CA ALA A 71 -1.28 3.55 -11.80
C ALA A 71 -1.16 3.90 -13.28
N GLY A 72 -1.68 5.08 -13.64
CA GLY A 72 -1.55 5.67 -14.97
C GLY A 72 -2.44 5.08 -16.06
N THR A 73 -2.59 5.85 -17.13
CA THR A 73 -3.52 5.54 -18.24
C THR A 73 -2.82 5.50 -19.60
N ARG A 74 -1.58 5.97 -19.70
CA ARG A 74 -0.78 6.03 -20.93
C ARG A 74 0.66 5.64 -20.64
N ASN A 75 1.31 4.98 -21.60
CA ASN A 75 2.68 4.47 -21.46
C ASN A 75 3.79 5.53 -21.54
N ASN A 76 3.47 6.76 -21.95
CA ASN A 76 4.45 7.85 -22.15
C ASN A 76 4.26 9.04 -21.20
N ILE A 77 3.41 8.89 -20.19
CA ILE A 77 3.08 9.90 -19.18
C ILE A 77 3.28 9.27 -17.81
N ILE A 78 4.06 9.95 -16.96
CA ILE A 78 4.16 9.56 -15.55
C ILE A 78 2.86 9.98 -14.87
N PRO A 79 2.15 9.06 -14.17
CA PRO A 79 0.89 9.38 -13.53
C PRO A 79 1.07 10.31 -12.33
N ASP A 80 0.02 11.07 -12.02
CA ASP A 80 -0.01 11.91 -10.82
C ASP A 80 -0.35 11.11 -9.54
N GLU A 81 -0.95 9.92 -9.68
CA GLU A 81 -1.36 9.09 -8.54
C GLU A 81 -1.20 7.60 -8.85
N ALA A 82 -1.00 6.82 -7.79
CA ALA A 82 -1.00 5.37 -7.82
C ALA A 82 -1.81 4.84 -6.63
N MET A 83 -2.58 3.79 -6.86
CA MET A 83 -3.41 3.16 -5.84
C MET A 83 -3.01 1.70 -5.68
N LEU A 84 -2.85 1.29 -4.43
CA LEU A 84 -2.51 -0.07 -4.06
C LEU A 84 -3.58 -0.61 -3.10
N MET A 85 -4.14 -1.77 -3.42
CA MET A 85 -5.00 -2.50 -2.50
C MET A 85 -4.36 -3.83 -2.13
N GLY A 86 -4.34 -4.10 -0.83
CA GLY A 86 -3.87 -5.35 -0.26
C GLY A 86 -4.85 -5.94 0.73
N THR A 87 -4.50 -7.11 1.26
CA THR A 87 -5.24 -7.75 2.35
C THR A 87 -4.27 -8.17 3.44
N ILE A 88 -4.70 -8.01 4.69
CA ILE A 88 -4.03 -8.55 5.87
C ILE A 88 -4.90 -9.67 6.42
N ARG A 89 -4.33 -10.86 6.59
CA ARG A 89 -5.00 -12.03 7.16
C ARG A 89 -4.26 -12.50 8.40
N THR A 90 -4.93 -12.49 9.54
CA THR A 90 -4.41 -12.98 10.82
C THR A 90 -5.57 -13.28 11.77
N TYR A 91 -5.41 -14.32 12.60
CA TYR A 91 -6.35 -14.66 13.67
C TYR A 91 -6.29 -13.67 14.84
N ASP A 92 -5.12 -13.08 15.06
CA ASP A 92 -4.84 -12.27 16.24
C ASP A 92 -5.10 -10.79 15.94
N PRO A 93 -6.03 -10.13 16.66
CA PRO A 93 -6.29 -8.70 16.50
C PRO A 93 -5.12 -7.82 16.94
N GLU A 94 -4.30 -8.25 17.91
CA GLU A 94 -3.12 -7.49 18.35
C GLU A 94 -2.05 -7.51 17.26
N LEU A 95 -1.73 -8.69 16.73
CA LEU A 95 -0.84 -8.85 15.59
C LEU A 95 -1.31 -8.06 14.37
N ARG A 96 -2.63 -7.96 14.16
CA ARG A 96 -3.20 -7.15 13.07
C ARG A 96 -2.88 -5.67 13.24
N LYS A 97 -2.97 -5.16 14.47
CA LYS A 97 -2.66 -3.77 14.80
C LYS A 97 -1.17 -3.50 14.61
N GLU A 98 -0.33 -4.42 15.05
CA GLU A 98 1.13 -4.36 14.86
C GLU A 98 1.50 -4.33 13.37
N ILE A 99 0.95 -5.24 12.56
CA ILE A 99 1.15 -5.26 11.10
C ILE A 99 0.73 -3.92 10.48
N TYR A 100 -0.39 -3.36 10.92
CA TYR A 100 -0.86 -2.08 10.40
C TYR A 100 0.10 -0.92 10.76
N GLU A 101 0.58 -0.86 11.99
CA GLU A 101 1.56 0.14 12.44
C GLU A 101 2.86 0.04 11.64
N GLU A 102 3.32 -1.18 11.35
CA GLU A 102 4.48 -1.45 10.49
C GLU A 102 4.27 -0.99 9.05
N ILE A 103 3.09 -1.26 8.47
CA ILE A 103 2.71 -0.78 7.13
C ILE A 103 2.77 0.75 7.08
N GLU A 104 2.15 1.43 8.05
CA GLU A 104 2.17 2.88 8.11
C GLU A 104 3.59 3.45 8.24
N GLN A 105 4.43 2.82 9.08
CA GLN A 105 5.81 3.26 9.25
C GLN A 105 6.62 3.13 7.96
N ILE A 106 6.50 1.99 7.26
CA ILE A 106 7.15 1.75 5.98
C ILE A 106 6.64 2.75 4.94
N ALA A 107 5.32 2.93 4.85
CA ALA A 107 4.70 3.89 3.94
C ALA A 107 5.25 5.31 4.16
N ARG A 108 5.31 5.78 5.42
CA ARG A 108 5.91 7.07 5.77
C ARG A 108 7.38 7.17 5.36
N GLY A 109 8.17 6.13 5.58
CA GLY A 109 9.58 6.09 5.19
C GLY A 109 9.78 6.23 3.68
N ILE A 110 8.93 5.57 2.90
CA ILE A 110 8.96 5.62 1.43
C ILE A 110 8.46 6.97 0.92
N ALA A 111 7.42 7.54 1.54
CA ALA A 111 6.98 8.92 1.26
C ALA A 111 8.14 9.89 1.37
N VAL A 112 8.86 9.86 2.49
CA VAL A 112 10.01 10.74 2.72
C VAL A 112 11.15 10.46 1.73
N GLY A 113 11.46 9.18 1.48
CA GLY A 113 12.54 8.78 0.58
C GLY A 113 12.30 9.12 -0.90
N THR A 114 11.05 9.16 -1.32
CA THR A 114 10.66 9.42 -2.73
C THR A 114 10.09 10.82 -2.96
N GLY A 115 9.80 11.57 -1.89
CA GLY A 115 9.09 12.85 -1.96
C GLY A 115 7.58 12.72 -2.21
N THR A 116 7.02 11.51 -2.14
CA THR A 116 5.57 11.26 -2.31
C THR A 116 4.79 11.49 -1.01
N GLU A 117 3.47 11.64 -1.12
CA GLU A 117 2.54 11.58 0.02
C GLU A 117 1.84 10.22 0.00
N VAL A 118 2.00 9.43 1.06
CA VAL A 118 1.31 8.14 1.18
C VAL A 118 0.19 8.26 2.20
N LYS A 119 -1.04 7.92 1.79
CA LYS A 119 -2.18 7.74 2.68
C LYS A 119 -2.48 6.26 2.79
N VAL A 120 -2.43 5.73 4.01
CA VAL A 120 -2.81 4.34 4.31
C VAL A 120 -4.15 4.40 5.03
N ASP A 121 -5.15 3.69 4.48
CA ASP A 121 -6.47 3.56 5.07
C ASP A 121 -6.79 2.07 5.29
N LEU A 122 -7.12 1.71 6.53
CA LEU A 122 -7.76 0.42 6.80
C LEU A 122 -9.24 0.52 6.46
N MET A 123 -9.66 -0.20 5.43
CA MET A 123 -11.08 -0.41 5.20
C MET A 123 -11.59 -1.43 6.21
N SER A 124 -12.24 -0.93 7.27
CA SER A 124 -13.12 -1.77 8.08
C SER A 124 -14.39 -2.01 7.27
N GLU A 125 -14.64 -3.23 6.84
CA GLU A 125 -15.98 -3.64 6.41
C GLU A 125 -16.98 -3.32 7.54
N VAL A 126 -17.77 -2.27 7.35
CA VAL A 126 -19.07 -2.11 7.99
C VAL A 126 -20.10 -2.56 6.94
N LEU A 127 -20.60 -3.79 7.13
CA LEU A 127 -21.97 -4.35 6.95
C LEU A 127 -22.85 -3.69 5.86
N SER A 128 -23.65 -4.35 5.03
CA SER A 128 -24.54 -5.50 5.21
C SER A 128 -25.36 -5.64 3.92
N GLY A 129 -25.73 -6.85 3.53
CA GLY A 129 -26.78 -7.04 2.52
C GLY A 129 -26.93 -8.50 2.15
N ASP A 130 -27.89 -9.16 2.80
CA ASP A 130 -28.52 -10.36 2.27
C ASP A 130 -28.85 -10.16 0.78
N CYS A 131 -28.43 -11.10 -0.07
CA CYS A 131 -29.30 -11.65 -1.09
C CYS A 131 -28.73 -13.00 -1.54
N GLN A 132 -29.28 -14.05 -0.92
CA GLN A 132 -29.38 -15.45 -1.35
C GLN A 132 -28.14 -16.13 -1.94
#